data_AF-F2DRQ9-F1
#
_entry.id   AF-F2DRQ9-F1
#
_cell.length_a   1.000
_cell.length_b   1.000
_cell.length_c   1.000
_cell.angle_alpha   90.00
_cell.angle_beta   90.00
_cell.angle_gamma   90.00
#
_symmetry.space_group_name_H-M   'P 1'
#
loop_
_entity.id
_entity.type
_entity.pdbx_description
1 polymer ?
#
loop_
_entity_poly.entity_id
_entity_poly.type
_entity_poly.pdbx_seq_one_letter_code
_entity_poly.pdbx_strand_id
1 'polypeptide(L)'
;MGWGISRLIGLKAAVLLTAAYFAHGLGMKVLSLPLIYACLIAVLISIASHPSVDLPLLLGKASNGSFPLWSWVIFSPFLFFIHLFVLLRRFVKNEPLYTEIADGVYVGGWPSSVERLPPGEPAVIDCTCELPRSSTISENSYLCVATWDTRAPQPPHIEPAVRWAVRKRSQNKPVYVHCAYGHGRSVCVMCALLVALGLADDWKAAEQMIREKRPSISMNTLHRKSLEEWSKHLLSPSKRSGESDVSSVILSDYTRRKH
;
A
#
# COMPACT_ATOMS: atom_id res chain seq x y z
N MET A 1 10.36 18.94 0.08
CA MET A 1 9.10 18.24 0.40
C MET A 1 8.27 18.15 -0.87
N GLY A 2 8.06 16.95 -1.41
CA GLY A 2 7.21 16.77 -2.59
C GLY A 2 5.77 17.19 -2.30
N TRP A 3 5.06 17.67 -3.33
CA TRP A 3 3.63 17.98 -3.20
C TRP A 3 2.86 16.66 -2.97
N GLY A 4 2.09 16.60 -1.89
CA GLY A 4 1.23 15.45 -1.62
C GLY A 4 0.10 15.35 -2.65
N ILE A 5 -0.47 14.15 -2.79
CA ILE A 5 -1.56 13.85 -3.75
C ILE A 5 -2.70 14.86 -3.65
N SER A 6 -3.08 15.29 -2.44
CA SER A 6 -4.17 16.25 -2.25
C SER A 6 -3.90 17.58 -2.97
N ARG A 7 -2.66 18.11 -2.88
CA ARG A 7 -2.30 19.37 -3.56
C ARG A 7 -2.21 19.20 -5.07
N LEU A 8 -1.63 18.09 -5.54
CA LEU A 8 -1.52 17.80 -6.97
C LEU A 8 -2.90 17.65 -7.62
N ILE A 9 -3.80 16.91 -6.98
CA ILE A 9 -5.16 16.72 -7.46
C ILE A 9 -5.98 18.01 -7.32
N GLY A 10 -5.78 18.80 -6.27
CA GLY A 10 -6.38 20.13 -6.13
C GLY A 10 -5.97 21.09 -7.25
N LEU A 11 -4.69 21.11 -7.63
CA LEU A 11 -4.21 21.90 -8.78
C LEU A 11 -4.82 21.40 -10.09
N LYS A 12 -4.90 20.08 -10.29
CA LYS A 12 -5.60 19.48 -11.43
C LYS A 12 -7.05 19.93 -11.50
N ALA A 13 -7.76 19.98 -10.36
CA ALA A 13 -9.14 20.48 -10.30
C ALA A 13 -9.24 21.93 -10.78
N ALA A 14 -8.34 22.82 -10.31
CA ALA A 14 -8.32 24.21 -10.75
C ALA A 14 -8.07 24.35 -12.27
N VAL A 15 -7.15 23.56 -12.83
CA VAL A 15 -6.90 23.54 -14.29
C VAL A 15 -8.12 23.06 -15.06
N LEU A 16 -8.78 21.99 -14.61
CA LEU A 16 -9.99 21.46 -15.24
C LEU A 16 -11.14 22.46 -15.19
N LEU A 17 -11.31 23.18 -14.07
CA LEU A 17 -12.33 24.21 -13.93
C LEU A 17 -12.08 25.37 -14.90
N THR A 18 -10.85 25.86 -14.99
CA THR A 18 -10.46 26.91 -15.93
C THR A 18 -10.71 26.48 -17.38
N ALA A 19 -10.32 25.25 -17.74
CA ALA A 19 -10.58 24.70 -19.08
C ALA A 19 -12.08 24.58 -19.38
N ALA A 20 -12.89 24.15 -18.40
CA ALA A 20 -14.34 24.08 -18.54
C ALA A 20 -14.97 25.46 -18.75
N TYR A 21 -14.51 26.48 -18.02
CA TYR A 21 -14.98 27.86 -18.15
C TYR A 21 -14.72 28.41 -19.56
N PHE A 22 -13.51 28.23 -20.08
CA PHE A 22 -13.18 28.65 -21.46
C PHE A 22 -13.97 27.87 -22.51
N ALA A 23 -14.10 26.54 -22.38
CA ALA A 23 -14.88 25.72 -23.29
C ALA A 23 -16.36 26.14 -23.32
N HIS A 24 -16.93 26.49 -22.16
CA HIS A 24 -18.29 26.99 -22.08
C HIS A 24 -18.44 28.37 -22.75
N GLY A 25 -17.47 29.29 -22.53
CA GLY A 25 -17.45 30.61 -23.18
C GLY A 25 -17.34 30.56 -24.71
N LEU A 26 -16.67 29.53 -25.25
CA LEU A 26 -16.57 29.26 -26.68
C LEU A 26 -17.79 28.53 -27.27
N GLY A 27 -18.85 28.29 -26.47
CA GLY A 27 -20.06 27.59 -26.92
C GLY A 27 -19.94 26.07 -26.98
N MET A 28 -18.81 25.47 -26.57
CA MET A 28 -18.57 24.03 -26.56
C MET A 28 -19.17 23.33 -25.32
N LYS A 29 -20.49 23.49 -25.13
CA LYS A 29 -21.18 23.01 -23.91
C LYS A 29 -21.02 21.50 -23.68
N VAL A 30 -21.04 20.69 -24.74
CA VAL A 30 -20.86 19.23 -24.66
C VAL A 30 -19.49 18.86 -24.08
N LEU A 31 -18.44 19.64 -24.36
CA LEU A 31 -17.10 19.41 -23.81
C LEU A 31 -16.96 19.93 -22.37
N SER A 32 -17.70 20.97 -21.99
CA SER A 32 -17.63 21.56 -20.65
C SER A 32 -18.15 20.63 -19.55
N LEU A 33 -19.19 19.83 -19.82
CA LEU A 33 -19.80 18.91 -18.85
C LEU A 33 -18.83 17.84 -18.30
N PRO A 34 -18.12 17.04 -19.12
CA PRO A 34 -17.16 16.06 -18.60
C PRO A 34 -15.98 16.70 -17.88
N LEU A 35 -15.57 17.93 -18.24
CA LEU A 35 -14.53 18.67 -17.54
C LEU A 35 -14.98 19.10 -16.14
N ILE A 36 -16.21 19.60 -16.01
CA ILE A 36 -16.82 19.93 -14.70
C ILE A 36 -16.93 18.67 -13.85
N TYR A 37 -17.41 17.57 -14.42
CA TYR A 37 -17.47 16.28 -13.72
C TYR A 37 -16.10 15.84 -13.20
N ALA A 38 -15.09 15.82 -14.06
CA ALA A 38 -13.72 15.48 -13.66
C ALA A 38 -13.16 16.44 -12.60
N CYS A 39 -13.52 17.72 -12.65
CA CYS A 39 -13.16 18.71 -11.63
C CYS A 39 -13.80 18.38 -10.28
N LEU A 40 -15.10 18.10 -10.23
CA LEU A 40 -15.81 17.76 -8.99
C LEU A 40 -15.21 16.51 -8.33
N ILE A 41 -14.93 15.48 -9.13
CA ILE A 41 -14.25 14.27 -8.66
C ILE A 41 -12.84 14.60 -8.15
N ALA A 42 -12.07 15.43 -8.86
CA ALA A 42 -10.74 15.85 -8.39
C ALA A 42 -10.81 16.62 -7.06
N VAL A 43 -11.77 17.54 -6.87
CA VAL A 43 -11.96 18.23 -5.59
C VAL A 43 -12.26 17.22 -4.47
N LEU A 44 -13.17 16.28 -4.71
CA LEU A 44 -13.51 15.25 -3.73
C LEU A 44 -12.30 14.39 -3.34
N ILE A 45 -11.52 13.93 -4.31
CA ILE A 45 -10.29 13.16 -4.06
C ILE A 45 -9.23 14.01 -3.34
N SER A 46 -9.11 15.29 -3.68
CA SER A 46 -8.20 16.23 -3.00
C SER A 46 -8.52 16.34 -1.51
N ILE A 47 -9.81 16.50 -1.17
CA ILE A 47 -10.30 16.56 0.22
C ILE A 47 -10.08 15.22 0.91
N ALA A 48 -10.53 14.12 0.34
CA ALA A 48 -10.46 12.79 0.96
C ALA A 48 -9.02 12.30 1.16
N SER A 49 -8.10 12.73 0.30
CA SER A 49 -6.68 12.41 0.42
C SER A 49 -5.89 13.43 1.25
N HIS A 50 -6.51 14.48 1.81
CA HIS A 50 -5.86 15.42 2.72
C HIS A 50 -5.44 14.71 4.02
N PRO A 51 -4.27 14.99 4.63
CA PRO A 51 -3.82 14.20 5.79
C PRO A 51 -4.69 14.37 7.04
N SER A 52 -5.51 15.44 7.12
CA SER A 52 -6.49 15.62 8.20
C SER A 52 -7.77 14.81 8.01
N VAL A 53 -8.04 14.31 6.80
CA VAL A 53 -9.25 13.53 6.46
C VAL A 53 -8.89 12.06 6.27
N ASP A 54 -7.87 11.79 5.44
CA ASP A 54 -7.27 10.48 5.16
C ASP A 54 -8.31 9.35 5.05
N LEU A 55 -9.20 9.46 4.06
CA LEU A 55 -10.28 8.50 3.81
C LEU A 55 -9.98 7.63 2.57
N PRO A 56 -9.07 6.63 2.64
CA PRO A 56 -8.72 5.78 1.51
C PRO A 56 -9.85 4.87 1.05
N LEU A 57 -10.87 4.66 1.89
CA LEU A 57 -12.04 3.85 1.57
C LEU A 57 -13.03 4.54 0.62
N LEU A 58 -12.84 5.84 0.32
CA LEU A 58 -13.74 6.61 -0.55
C LEU A 58 -13.97 5.91 -1.90
N LEU A 59 -12.92 5.32 -2.48
CA LEU A 59 -13.01 4.65 -3.78
C LEU A 59 -13.74 3.31 -3.72
N GLY A 60 -14.15 2.83 -2.55
CA GLY A 60 -14.91 1.58 -2.40
C GLY A 60 -14.12 0.33 -2.74
N LYS A 61 -12.77 0.37 -2.68
CA LYS A 61 -11.93 -0.81 -2.88
C LYS A 61 -12.24 -1.84 -1.79
N ALA A 62 -12.71 -3.00 -2.20
CA ALA A 62 -13.03 -4.09 -1.28
C ALA A 62 -11.77 -4.73 -0.69
N SER A 63 -11.92 -5.50 0.38
CA SER A 63 -10.82 -6.23 1.02
C SER A 63 -10.13 -7.23 0.08
N ASN A 64 -10.87 -7.79 -0.89
CA ASN A 64 -10.32 -8.62 -1.96
C ASN A 64 -9.67 -7.82 -3.10
N GLY A 65 -9.58 -6.50 -2.99
CA GLY A 65 -8.92 -5.61 -3.94
C GLY A 65 -9.70 -5.32 -5.23
N SER A 66 -10.96 -5.75 -5.33
CA SER A 66 -11.86 -5.40 -6.42
C SER A 66 -12.55 -4.05 -6.19
N PHE A 67 -13.01 -3.43 -7.28
CA PHE A 67 -13.86 -2.24 -7.24
C PHE A 67 -15.27 -2.58 -7.68
N PRO A 68 -16.31 -2.12 -6.95
CA PRO A 68 -17.68 -2.25 -7.40
C PRO A 68 -17.95 -1.36 -8.63
N LEU A 69 -18.95 -1.72 -9.44
CA LEU A 69 -19.28 -0.99 -10.67
C LEU A 69 -19.57 0.50 -10.44
N TRP A 70 -20.23 0.84 -9.33
CA TRP A 70 -20.52 2.24 -9.00
C TRP A 70 -19.24 3.08 -8.81
N SER A 71 -18.17 2.47 -8.28
CA SER A 71 -16.88 3.15 -8.11
C SER A 71 -16.24 3.46 -9.46
N TRP A 72 -16.29 2.49 -10.38
CA TRP A 72 -15.82 2.69 -11.74
C TRP A 72 -16.59 3.78 -12.50
N VAL A 73 -17.89 3.92 -12.24
CA VAL A 73 -18.70 4.98 -12.86
C VAL A 73 -18.38 6.35 -12.26
N ILE A 74 -18.45 6.48 -10.93
CA ILE A 74 -18.29 7.76 -10.21
C ILE A 74 -16.85 8.26 -10.24
N PHE A 75 -15.88 7.38 -10.02
CA PHE A 75 -14.46 7.76 -9.94
C PHE A 75 -13.70 7.54 -11.25
N SER A 76 -14.41 7.25 -12.34
CA SER A 76 -13.83 6.98 -13.66
C SER A 76 -12.74 7.98 -14.07
N PRO A 77 -12.92 9.32 -13.94
CA PRO A 77 -11.91 10.28 -14.40
C PRO A 77 -10.61 10.21 -13.61
N PHE A 78 -10.68 9.75 -12.35
CA PHE A 78 -9.53 9.59 -11.47
C PHE A 78 -8.87 8.21 -11.66
N LEU A 79 -9.66 7.13 -11.63
CA LEU A 79 -9.16 5.76 -11.76
C LEU A 79 -8.48 5.53 -13.11
N PHE A 80 -9.13 5.91 -14.22
CA PHE A 80 -8.52 5.80 -15.55
C PHE A 80 -7.24 6.63 -15.66
N PHE A 81 -7.25 7.85 -15.12
CA PHE A 81 -6.08 8.71 -15.13
C PHE A 81 -4.90 8.08 -14.39
N ILE A 82 -5.11 7.55 -13.18
CA ILE A 82 -4.05 6.92 -12.40
C ILE A 82 -3.53 5.66 -13.09
N HIS A 83 -4.41 4.82 -13.64
CA HIS A 83 -4.01 3.59 -14.32
C HIS A 83 -3.16 3.90 -15.55
N LEU A 84 -3.60 4.85 -16.37
CA LEU A 84 -2.85 5.33 -17.52
C LEU A 84 -1.52 5.94 -17.08
N PHE A 85 -1.51 6.77 -16.04
CA PHE A 85 -0.30 7.41 -15.54
C PHE A 85 0.72 6.40 -15.03
N VAL A 86 0.29 5.37 -14.30
CA VAL A 86 1.15 4.28 -13.84
C VAL A 86 1.74 3.50 -15.02
N LEU A 87 0.91 3.19 -16.02
CA LEU A 87 1.33 2.49 -17.23
C LEU A 87 2.37 3.31 -18.01
N LEU A 88 2.05 4.57 -18.33
CA LEU A 88 2.94 5.48 -19.05
C LEU A 88 4.26 5.72 -18.31
N ARG A 89 4.20 6.01 -17.01
CA ARG A 89 5.41 6.22 -16.21
C ARG A 89 6.28 4.96 -16.18
N ARG A 90 5.69 3.77 -16.19
CA ARG A 90 6.43 2.51 -16.26
C ARG A 90 7.06 2.26 -17.65
N PHE A 91 6.41 2.70 -18.72
CA PHE A 91 7.02 2.67 -20.06
C PHE A 91 8.20 3.63 -20.19
N VAL A 92 8.11 4.81 -19.56
CA VAL A 92 9.18 5.82 -19.61
C VAL A 92 10.33 5.49 -18.66
N LYS A 93 10.03 4.96 -17.46
CA LYS A 93 11.04 4.63 -16.46
C LYS A 93 11.35 3.13 -16.48
N ASN A 94 12.57 2.79 -16.90
CA ASN A 94 13.07 1.42 -16.90
C ASN A 94 13.54 0.98 -15.50
N GLU A 95 12.62 0.98 -14.53
CA GLU A 95 12.88 0.50 -13.17
C GLU A 95 12.39 -0.94 -12.99
N PRO A 96 13.12 -1.81 -12.27
CA PRO A 96 12.65 -3.16 -11.99
C PRO A 96 11.34 -3.10 -11.19
N LEU A 97 10.37 -3.91 -11.61
CA LEU A 97 9.03 -3.90 -11.03
C LEU A 97 9.05 -4.27 -9.55
N TYR A 98 9.84 -5.29 -9.21
CA TYR A 98 10.06 -5.72 -7.85
C TYR A 98 11.54 -5.98 -7.62
N THR A 99 11.92 -5.99 -6.34
CA THR A 99 13.28 -6.28 -5.88
C THR A 99 13.18 -7.21 -4.69
N GLU A 100 14.00 -8.25 -4.68
CA GLU A 100 14.15 -9.15 -3.53
C GLU A 100 15.03 -8.48 -2.47
N ILE A 101 14.47 -8.24 -1.28
CA ILE A 101 15.19 -7.59 -0.19
C ILE A 101 15.83 -8.63 0.73
N ALA A 102 15.17 -9.75 0.93
CA ALA A 102 15.68 -10.94 1.61
C ALA A 102 15.06 -12.17 0.94
N ASP A 103 15.59 -13.35 1.23
CA ASP A 103 15.08 -14.61 0.67
C ASP A 103 13.54 -14.68 0.79
N GLY A 104 12.87 -14.77 -0.36
CA GLY A 104 11.41 -14.87 -0.46
C GLY A 104 10.64 -13.62 0.00
N VAL A 105 11.28 -12.46 0.12
CA VAL A 105 10.68 -11.19 0.57
C VAL A 105 10.94 -10.09 -0.47
N TYR A 106 9.87 -9.66 -1.14
CA TYR A 106 9.93 -8.78 -2.30
C TYR A 106 9.18 -7.46 -2.05
N VAL A 107 9.72 -6.34 -2.56
CA VAL A 107 9.05 -5.02 -2.56
C VAL A 107 8.99 -4.47 -3.97
N GLY A 108 7.88 -3.80 -4.35
CA GLY A 108 7.75 -3.29 -5.72
C GLY A 108 6.52 -2.46 -6.05
N GLY A 109 6.32 -2.25 -7.35
CA GLY A 109 5.18 -1.55 -7.95
C GLY A 109 4.04 -2.48 -8.33
N TRP A 110 2.92 -1.93 -8.77
CA TRP A 110 1.68 -2.69 -8.96
C TRP A 110 1.81 -3.77 -10.05
N PRO A 111 1.57 -5.06 -9.74
CA PRO A 111 1.67 -6.14 -10.72
C PRO A 111 0.39 -6.20 -11.56
N SER A 112 0.40 -5.59 -12.74
CA SER A 112 -0.76 -5.59 -13.65
C SER A 112 -1.04 -6.96 -14.31
N SER A 113 -0.15 -7.94 -14.15
CA SER A 113 -0.27 -9.30 -14.71
C SER A 113 0.53 -10.33 -13.87
N VAL A 114 0.34 -11.64 -14.11
CA VAL A 114 1.06 -12.73 -13.41
C VAL A 114 2.54 -12.76 -13.71
N GLU A 115 2.90 -12.54 -14.98
CA GLU A 115 4.30 -12.49 -15.45
C GLU A 115 5.15 -11.44 -14.72
N ARG A 116 4.45 -10.54 -14.03
CA ARG A 116 4.98 -9.41 -13.28
C ARG A 116 4.99 -9.65 -11.77
N LEU A 117 4.62 -10.85 -11.30
CA LEU A 117 4.74 -11.25 -9.90
C LEU A 117 6.11 -11.90 -9.63
N PRO A 118 6.63 -11.76 -8.40
CA PRO A 118 7.75 -12.57 -7.94
C PRO A 118 7.48 -14.08 -8.05
N PRO A 119 8.52 -14.92 -8.12
CA PRO A 119 8.36 -16.37 -8.20
C PRO A 119 7.71 -16.97 -6.94
N GLY A 120 7.18 -18.18 -7.08
CA GLY A 120 6.66 -18.98 -5.95
C GLY A 120 5.28 -18.56 -5.44
N GLU A 121 4.43 -17.97 -6.29
CA GLU A 121 3.05 -17.56 -5.98
C GLU A 121 2.94 -16.74 -4.69
N PRO A 122 3.55 -15.54 -4.64
CA PRO A 122 3.71 -14.80 -3.39
C PRO A 122 2.37 -14.44 -2.73
N ALA A 123 2.38 -14.37 -1.41
CA ALA A 123 1.38 -13.67 -0.63
C ALA A 123 1.56 -12.16 -0.81
N VAL A 124 0.54 -11.47 -1.31
CA VAL A 124 0.61 -10.08 -1.76
C VAL A 124 -0.03 -9.14 -0.73
N ILE A 125 0.74 -8.13 -0.30
CA ILE A 125 0.24 -6.97 0.42
C ILE A 125 0.16 -5.79 -0.54
N ASP A 126 -1.06 -5.33 -0.80
CA ASP A 126 -1.34 -4.17 -1.64
C ASP A 126 -1.54 -2.93 -0.79
N CYS A 127 -0.64 -1.96 -0.91
CA CYS A 127 -0.68 -0.70 -0.18
C CYS A 127 -1.40 0.43 -0.94
N THR A 128 -2.25 0.12 -1.91
CA THR A 128 -2.98 1.10 -2.73
C THR A 128 -4.47 1.08 -2.45
N CYS A 129 -5.09 2.26 -2.48
CA CYS A 129 -6.55 2.38 -2.50
C CYS A 129 -7.10 2.55 -3.92
N GLU A 130 -6.24 2.87 -4.88
CA GLU A 130 -6.58 3.33 -6.22
C GLU A 130 -6.31 2.32 -7.36
N LEU A 131 -5.54 1.26 -7.10
CA LEU A 131 -5.23 0.23 -8.09
C LEU A 131 -5.93 -1.10 -7.73
N PRO A 132 -6.51 -1.82 -8.70
CA PRO A 132 -7.20 -3.08 -8.42
C PRO A 132 -6.22 -4.23 -8.24
N ARG A 133 -6.63 -5.26 -7.50
CA ARG A 133 -5.92 -6.55 -7.48
C ARG A 133 -5.91 -7.17 -8.89
N SER A 134 -4.78 -7.76 -9.28
CA SER A 134 -4.74 -8.62 -10.47
C SER A 134 -5.65 -9.84 -10.25
N SER A 135 -6.56 -10.12 -11.20
CA SER A 135 -7.53 -11.23 -11.12
C SER A 135 -6.89 -12.59 -10.79
N THR A 136 -5.63 -12.75 -11.18
CA THR A 136 -4.82 -13.95 -11.03
C THR A 136 -4.24 -14.18 -9.63
N ILE A 137 -4.23 -13.18 -8.76
CA ILE A 137 -3.80 -13.34 -7.37
C ILE A 137 -4.95 -13.94 -6.59
N SER A 138 -4.79 -15.13 -6.00
CA SER A 138 -5.82 -15.73 -5.15
C SER A 138 -6.19 -14.82 -3.97
N GLU A 139 -7.48 -14.71 -3.66
CA GLU A 139 -7.97 -13.90 -2.53
C GLU A 139 -7.35 -14.33 -1.19
N ASN A 140 -7.08 -15.63 -1.02
CA ASN A 140 -6.43 -16.19 0.18
C ASN A 140 -4.96 -15.78 0.34
N SER A 141 -4.37 -15.21 -0.72
CA SER A 141 -2.99 -14.76 -0.80
C SER A 141 -2.90 -13.26 -1.03
N TYR A 142 -3.97 -12.51 -0.73
CA TYR A 142 -4.04 -11.07 -0.92
C TYR A 142 -4.51 -10.38 0.35
N LEU A 143 -3.84 -9.27 0.70
CA LEU A 143 -4.23 -8.41 1.80
C LEU A 143 -4.12 -6.94 1.35
N CYS A 144 -5.21 -6.19 1.50
CA CYS A 144 -5.25 -4.78 1.15
C CYS A 144 -4.97 -3.89 2.38
N VAL A 145 -3.95 -3.05 2.29
CA VAL A 145 -3.69 -1.91 3.19
C VAL A 145 -3.98 -0.64 2.39
N ALA A 146 -5.26 -0.30 2.27
CA ALA A 146 -5.69 0.82 1.44
C ALA A 146 -5.05 2.14 1.92
N THR A 147 -4.21 2.76 1.10
CA THR A 147 -3.50 3.99 1.44
C THR A 147 -3.35 4.88 0.21
N TRP A 148 -3.72 6.16 0.34
CA TRP A 148 -3.55 7.15 -0.70
C TRP A 148 -2.08 7.35 -1.07
N ASP A 149 -1.79 7.63 -2.35
CA ASP A 149 -0.42 7.96 -2.74
C ASP A 149 0.13 9.14 -1.94
N THR A 150 1.43 9.13 -1.63
CA THR A 150 2.10 10.09 -0.73
C THR A 150 1.61 10.11 0.73
N ARG A 151 0.62 9.31 1.12
CA ARG A 151 0.24 9.06 2.52
C ARG A 151 0.90 7.81 3.05
N ALA A 152 0.84 7.64 4.37
CA ALA A 152 1.45 6.52 5.06
C ALA A 152 0.40 5.51 5.53
N PRO A 153 0.65 4.19 5.37
CA PRO A 153 -0.08 3.18 6.11
C PRO A 153 0.04 3.47 7.61
N GLN A 154 -1.06 3.42 8.35
CA GLN A 154 -1.07 3.73 9.78
C GLN A 154 -0.67 2.51 10.62
N PRO A 155 -0.10 2.67 11.83
CA PRO A 155 0.32 1.56 12.68
C PRO A 155 -0.76 0.47 12.90
N PRO A 156 -2.05 0.80 13.13
CA PRO A 156 -3.10 -0.20 13.26
C PRO A 156 -3.35 -1.06 12.01
N HIS A 157 -2.91 -0.62 10.84
CA HIS A 157 -3.00 -1.38 9.59
C HIS A 157 -1.67 -2.07 9.24
N ILE A 158 -0.53 -1.49 9.62
CA ILE A 158 0.80 -2.11 9.46
C ILE A 158 0.87 -3.40 10.26
N GLU A 159 0.52 -3.37 11.54
CA GLU A 159 0.72 -4.51 12.45
C GLU A 159 -0.03 -5.79 12.00
N PRO A 160 -1.34 -5.75 11.66
CA PRO A 160 -2.03 -6.93 11.15
C PRO A 160 -1.47 -7.43 9.81
N ALA A 161 -1.06 -6.52 8.91
CA ALA A 161 -0.48 -6.88 7.62
C ALA A 161 0.86 -7.59 7.78
N VAL A 162 1.72 -7.08 8.67
CA VAL A 162 3.00 -7.69 9.02
C VAL A 162 2.80 -9.06 9.66
N ARG A 163 1.92 -9.19 10.66
CA ARG A 163 1.60 -10.49 11.26
C ARG A 163 1.08 -11.50 10.25
N TRP A 164 0.25 -11.06 9.31
CA TRP A 164 -0.23 -11.90 8.23
C TRP A 164 0.91 -12.37 7.33
N ALA A 165 1.81 -11.47 6.93
CA ALA A 165 2.98 -11.81 6.12
C ALA A 165 3.93 -12.79 6.83
N VAL A 166 4.21 -12.58 8.13
CA VAL A 166 5.03 -13.49 8.94
C VAL A 166 4.43 -14.91 8.95
N ARG A 167 3.11 -15.04 9.13
CA ARG A 167 2.43 -16.36 9.04
C ARG A 167 2.52 -16.98 7.65
N LYS A 168 2.56 -16.19 6.58
CA LYS A 168 2.77 -16.71 5.22
C LYS A 168 4.22 -17.17 5.03
N ARG A 169 5.20 -16.43 5.54
CA ARG A 169 6.62 -16.84 5.52
C ARG A 169 6.86 -18.13 6.30
N SER A 170 6.21 -18.34 7.46
CA SER A 170 6.32 -19.60 8.21
C SER A 170 5.73 -20.81 7.47
N GLN A 171 4.95 -20.59 6.41
CA GLN A 171 4.43 -21.62 5.50
C GLN A 171 5.32 -21.77 4.24
N ASN A 172 6.55 -21.25 4.26
CA ASN A 172 7.45 -21.16 3.11
C ASN A 172 6.87 -20.42 1.91
N LYS A 173 5.85 -19.57 2.11
CA LYS A 173 5.26 -18.78 1.05
C LYS A 173 6.04 -17.47 0.89
N PRO A 174 6.49 -17.10 -0.32
CA PRO A 174 7.09 -15.80 -0.56
C PRO A 174 6.11 -14.67 -0.24
N VAL A 175 6.61 -13.50 0.15
CA VAL A 175 5.79 -12.31 0.42
C VAL A 175 6.18 -11.19 -0.53
N TYR A 176 5.17 -10.55 -1.11
CA TYR A 176 5.33 -9.40 -1.98
C TYR A 176 4.56 -8.19 -1.45
N VAL A 177 5.25 -7.10 -1.15
CA VAL A 177 4.63 -5.84 -0.71
C VAL A 177 4.72 -4.81 -1.83
N HIS A 178 3.59 -4.33 -2.34
CA HIS A 178 3.58 -3.37 -3.43
C HIS A 178 2.73 -2.13 -3.17
N CYS A 179 3.06 -1.06 -3.88
CA CYS A 179 2.19 0.10 -4.07
C CYS A 179 2.10 0.39 -5.58
N ALA A 180 1.96 1.64 -6.02
CA ALA A 180 2.00 1.97 -7.45
C ALA A 180 3.37 1.69 -8.08
N TYR A 181 4.45 2.21 -7.47
CA TYR A 181 5.82 2.17 -8.01
C TYR A 181 6.86 1.49 -7.10
N GLY A 182 6.48 1.15 -5.87
CA GLY A 182 7.41 0.55 -4.91
C GLY A 182 8.38 1.53 -4.28
N HIS A 183 7.96 2.79 -4.06
CA HIS A 183 8.85 3.85 -3.56
C HIS A 183 8.56 4.27 -2.11
N GLY A 184 7.30 4.28 -1.68
CA GLY A 184 6.91 4.89 -0.40
C GLY A 184 6.05 3.97 0.46
N ARG A 185 4.76 3.87 0.15
CA ARG A 185 3.75 3.13 0.94
C ARG A 185 4.15 1.67 1.21
N SER A 186 4.58 0.96 0.17
CA SER A 186 5.03 -0.43 0.31
C SER A 186 6.35 -0.57 1.04
N VAL A 187 7.25 0.40 0.90
CA VAL A 187 8.53 0.43 1.61
C VAL A 187 8.27 0.61 3.11
N CYS A 188 7.30 1.44 3.48
CA CYS A 188 6.86 1.61 4.87
C CYS A 188 6.46 0.25 5.50
N VAL A 189 5.56 -0.49 4.85
CA VAL A 189 5.16 -1.83 5.35
C VAL A 189 6.32 -2.82 5.30
N MET A 190 7.18 -2.76 4.27
CA MET A 190 8.34 -3.64 4.15
C MET A 190 9.36 -3.41 5.28
N CYS A 191 9.61 -2.17 5.68
CA CYS A 191 10.48 -1.88 6.83
C CYS A 191 9.96 -2.57 8.09
N ALA A 192 8.66 -2.46 8.38
CA ALA A 192 8.05 -3.12 9.52
C ALA A 192 8.11 -4.66 9.42
N LEU A 193 7.92 -5.21 8.22
CA LEU A 193 8.03 -6.64 7.98
C LEU A 193 9.44 -7.18 8.22
N LEU A 194 10.48 -6.49 7.74
CA LEU A 194 11.88 -6.91 7.95
C LEU A 194 12.25 -6.95 9.42
N VAL A 195 11.80 -5.95 10.20
CA VAL A 195 11.98 -5.93 11.66
C VAL A 195 11.25 -7.10 12.32
N ALA A 196 9.99 -7.35 11.95
CA ALA A 196 9.22 -8.46 12.53
C ALA A 196 9.75 -9.86 12.15
N LEU A 197 10.46 -9.97 11.04
CA LEU A 197 11.18 -11.19 10.63
C LEU A 197 12.55 -11.34 11.31
N GLY A 198 12.99 -10.36 12.12
CA GLY A 198 14.32 -10.36 12.73
C GLY A 198 15.46 -10.15 11.73
N LEU A 199 15.16 -9.60 10.55
CA LEU A 199 16.15 -9.31 9.49
C LEU A 199 16.77 -7.93 9.64
N ALA A 200 16.17 -7.06 10.46
CA ALA A 200 16.68 -5.74 10.78
C ALA A 200 16.35 -5.39 12.24
N ASP A 201 17.26 -4.71 12.93
CA ASP A 201 17.09 -4.36 14.35
C ASP A 201 15.98 -3.31 14.55
N ASP A 202 15.88 -2.36 13.62
CA ASP A 202 14.86 -1.32 13.63
C ASP A 202 14.42 -0.93 12.21
N TRP A 203 13.41 -0.05 12.13
CA TRP A 203 12.86 0.37 10.85
C TRP A 203 13.85 1.20 10.01
N LYS A 204 14.86 1.82 10.63
CA LYS A 204 15.88 2.64 9.95
C LYS A 204 16.92 1.74 9.29
N ALA A 205 17.39 0.71 9.99
CA ALA A 205 18.23 -0.35 9.44
C ALA A 205 17.51 -1.06 8.28
N ALA A 206 16.21 -1.33 8.44
CA ALA A 206 15.39 -1.89 7.36
C ALA A 206 15.27 -0.94 6.16
N GLU A 207 15.07 0.37 6.37
CA GLU A 207 15.07 1.37 5.29
C GLU A 207 16.41 1.37 4.53
N GLN A 208 17.53 1.29 5.25
CA GLN A 208 18.86 1.25 4.64
C GLN A 208 19.06 -0.01 3.81
N MET A 209 18.72 -1.19 4.36
CA MET A 209 18.80 -2.46 3.64
C MET A 209 17.98 -2.44 2.34
N ILE A 210 16.77 -1.88 2.38
CA ILE A 210 15.94 -1.74 1.17
C ILE A 210 16.60 -0.77 0.17
N ARG A 211 17.16 0.35 0.65
CA ARG A 211 17.78 1.38 -0.21
C ARG A 211 18.99 0.84 -0.97
N GLU A 212 19.79 0.00 -0.35
CA GLU A 212 20.96 -0.63 -0.98
C GLU A 212 20.56 -1.50 -2.17
N LYS A 213 19.46 -2.25 -2.05
CA LYS A 213 18.97 -3.13 -3.13
C LYS A 213 18.05 -2.42 -4.12
N ARG A 214 17.33 -1.38 -3.68
CA ARG A 214 16.38 -0.58 -4.47
C ARG A 214 16.63 0.92 -4.25
N PRO A 215 17.58 1.55 -4.97
CA PRO A 215 17.92 2.96 -4.79
C PRO A 215 16.78 3.95 -5.08
N SER A 216 15.73 3.52 -5.78
CA SER A 216 14.58 4.36 -6.13
C SER A 216 13.57 4.59 -5.00
N ILE A 217 13.79 4.04 -3.80
CA ILE A 217 12.90 4.31 -2.68
C ILE A 217 12.85 5.79 -2.32
N SER A 218 11.67 6.24 -1.90
CA SER A 218 11.39 7.61 -1.53
C SER A 218 10.35 7.63 -0.41
N MET A 219 10.79 7.30 0.81
CA MET A 219 9.97 7.48 2.00
C MET A 219 9.91 8.96 2.39
N ASN A 220 8.71 9.48 2.64
CA ASN A 220 8.50 10.83 3.13
C ASN A 220 8.44 10.87 4.67
N THR A 221 8.24 12.06 5.23
CA THR A 221 8.15 12.26 6.68
C THR A 221 6.96 11.54 7.31
N LEU A 222 5.84 11.38 6.58
CA LEU A 222 4.66 10.66 7.08
C LEU A 222 4.94 9.16 7.24
N HIS A 223 5.64 8.54 6.28
CA HIS A 223 6.03 7.12 6.39
C HIS A 223 6.92 6.89 7.62
N ARG A 224 7.95 7.71 7.80
CA ARG A 224 8.88 7.59 8.94
C ARG A 224 8.18 7.85 10.27
N LYS A 225 7.27 8.83 10.34
CA LYS A 225 6.47 9.08 11.53
C LYS A 225 5.58 7.89 11.88
N SER A 226 4.92 7.29 10.89
CA SER A 226 4.11 6.09 11.10
C SER A 226 4.93 4.91 11.60
N LEU A 227 6.12 4.68 11.02
CA LEU A 227 7.04 3.64 11.50
C LEU A 227 7.55 3.88 12.92
N GLU A 228 7.81 5.13 13.28
CA GLU A 228 8.20 5.53 14.64
C GLU A 228 7.08 5.31 15.66
N GLU A 229 5.82 5.57 15.27
CA GLU A 229 4.65 5.28 16.11
C GLU A 229 4.43 3.76 16.23
N TRP A 230 4.58 3.02 15.13
CA TRP A 230 4.50 1.55 15.12
C TRP A 230 5.59 0.89 15.97
N SER A 231 6.85 1.34 15.89
CA SER A 231 7.95 0.77 16.66
C SER A 231 7.77 0.96 18.17
N LYS A 232 7.20 2.09 18.60
CA LYS A 232 6.84 2.33 20.01
C LYS A 232 5.82 1.31 20.53
N HIS A 233 4.90 0.87 19.68
CA HIS A 233 3.91 -0.15 20.06
C HIS A 233 4.54 -1.54 20.22
N LEU A 234 5.63 -1.85 19.51
CA LEU A 234 6.42 -3.06 19.74
C LEU A 234 7.22 -3.01 21.04
N LEU A 235 7.73 -1.82 21.42
CA LEU A 235 8.55 -1.61 22.61
C LEU A 235 7.72 -1.38 23.89
N SER A 236 6.44 -1.04 23.76
CA SER A 236 5.52 -0.96 24.89
C SER A 236 5.23 -2.37 25.41
N PRO A 237 5.37 -2.65 26.71
CA PRO A 237 5.22 -3.99 27.28
C PRO A 237 3.74 -4.39 27.30
N SER A 238 3.24 -4.85 26.15
CA SER A 238 1.97 -5.55 26.05
C SER A 238 2.17 -6.78 25.18
N LYS A 239 2.32 -7.92 25.88
CA LYS A 239 2.42 -9.29 25.37
C LYS A 239 3.75 -9.71 24.70
N ARG A 240 4.83 -9.70 25.48
CA ARG A 240 5.67 -10.92 25.60
C ARG A 240 4.90 -11.94 26.44
N SER A 241 3.79 -12.47 25.93
CA SER A 241 3.08 -13.60 26.54
C SER A 241 3.11 -14.73 25.53
N GLY A 242 4.24 -15.42 25.51
CA GLY A 242 4.46 -16.57 24.63
C GLY A 242 5.64 -17.45 25.03
N GLU A 243 6.31 -17.18 26.16
CA GLU A 243 7.53 -17.89 26.54
C GLU A 243 7.49 -18.52 27.95
N SER A 244 6.31 -18.61 28.58
CA SER A 244 6.19 -19.21 29.93
C SER A 244 5.11 -20.29 30.11
N ASP A 245 4.39 -20.70 29.06
CA ASP A 245 3.28 -21.68 29.20
C ASP A 245 3.49 -23.02 28.47
N VAL A 246 4.62 -23.25 27.79
CA VAL A 246 4.89 -24.56 27.16
C VAL A 246 5.61 -25.52 28.13
N SER A 247 6.38 -25.00 29.08
CA SER A 247 7.12 -25.82 30.06
C SER A 247 6.24 -26.36 31.19
N SER A 248 5.12 -25.70 31.50
CA SER A 248 4.19 -26.12 32.57
C SER A 248 3.23 -27.24 32.13
N VAL A 249 2.88 -27.29 30.84
CA VAL A 249 2.00 -28.32 30.27
C VAL A 249 2.75 -29.65 30.09
N ILE A 250 4.04 -29.61 29.71
CA ILE A 250 4.84 -30.83 29.51
C ILE A 250 5.21 -31.51 30.85
N LEU A 251 5.40 -30.76 31.94
CA LEU A 251 5.69 -31.35 33.26
C LEU A 251 4.44 -31.94 33.95
N SER A 252 3.25 -31.40 33.65
CA SER A 252 1.97 -31.91 34.19
C SER A 252 1.62 -33.28 33.62
N ASP A 253 1.83 -33.50 32.32
CA ASP A 253 1.47 -34.76 31.66
C ASP A 253 2.45 -35.91 31.93
N TYR A 254 3.70 -35.60 32.30
CA TYR A 254 4.65 -36.63 32.70
C TYR A 254 4.35 -37.20 34.10
N THR A 255 3.80 -36.38 35.01
CA THR A 255 3.53 -36.77 36.40
C THR A 255 2.22 -37.56 36.53
N ARG A 256 1.27 -37.37 35.61
CA ARG A 256 -0.04 -38.06 35.63
C ARG A 256 -0.03 -39.48 35.04
N ARG A 257 1.07 -39.92 34.40
CA ARG A 257 1.20 -41.27 33.80
C ARG A 257 1.95 -42.29 34.68
N LYS A 258 2.27 -41.94 35.93
CA LYS A 258 3.06 -42.81 36.84
C LYS A 258 2.38 -43.17 38.17
N HIS A 259 1.08 -42.94 38.29
CA HIS A 259 0.27 -43.43 39.41
C HIS A 259 -0.98 -44.14 38.89
#